data_AF-A0A1J4SYC0-F1
#
_entry.id   AF-A0A1J4SYC0-F1
#
_cell.length_a   1.000
_cell.length_b   1.000
_cell.length_c   1.000
_cell.angle_alpha   90.00
_cell.angle_beta   90.00
_cell.angle_gamma   90.00
#
_symmetry.space_group_name_H-M   'P 1'
#
loop_
_entity.id
_entity.type
_entity.pdbx_description
1 polymer ?
#
loop_
_entity_poly.entity_id
_entity_poly.type
_entity_poly.pdbx_seq_one_letter_code
_entity_poly.pdbx_strand_id
1 'polypeptide(L)'
;MIKKLVIVLAFAFLAAGGAPAAQFVEREFSCPVCRQVFYAKLDASGARRELRLDLKPVGGDGGPWLLPVCPKCGFVIYKTSLKRAELATCKFVVASKDYKSSLKRSSYFRVGLLYEKLGEKDFSLANTFLKASWQEESDPVNLKEDLERSLKYFTSCSRSCGDVEKENSRLLMGEILRRLGRFEEARAHLSGLQGLEGFQNNFFADIVTYQLKLCSKKDSSAHDMEDVRESKKPFGARMKNKIRKFFGNLTGSGQDKAK
;
A
#
# COMPACT_ATOMS: atom_id res chain seq x y z
N MET A 1 26.27 51.00 51.14
CA MET A 1 25.29 51.63 50.23
C MET A 1 25.72 51.30 48.79
N ILE A 2 25.18 50.22 48.20
CA ILE A 2 24.10 50.21 47.19
C ILE A 2 24.61 50.41 45.74
N LYS A 3 24.20 49.45 44.87
CA LYS A 3 24.25 49.33 43.38
C LYS A 3 25.45 48.54 42.84
N LYS A 4 25.38 47.21 42.67
CA LYS A 4 24.57 46.39 41.72
C LYS A 4 24.61 46.91 40.28
N LEU A 5 25.38 46.24 39.42
CA LEU A 5 25.04 46.05 38.00
C LEU A 5 25.74 44.78 37.49
N VAL A 6 25.11 43.62 37.67
CA VAL A 6 25.47 42.38 36.98
C VAL A 6 24.49 42.25 35.81
N ILE A 7 24.97 42.53 34.61
CA ILE A 7 24.23 42.34 33.35
C ILE A 7 24.17 40.84 33.09
N VAL A 8 23.03 40.22 33.43
CA VAL A 8 22.74 38.83 33.06
C VAL A 8 22.20 38.86 31.63
N LEU A 9 23.04 38.46 30.68
CA LEU A 9 22.66 38.21 29.29
C LEU A 9 21.83 36.92 29.25
N ALA A 10 20.50 37.04 29.39
CA ALA A 10 19.59 35.93 29.17
C ALA A 10 19.45 35.69 27.66
N PHE A 11 20.27 34.79 27.12
CA PHE A 11 20.04 34.18 25.81
C PHE A 11 18.78 33.32 25.92
N ALA A 12 17.64 33.89 25.52
CA ALA A 12 16.43 33.14 25.27
C ALA A 12 16.67 32.24 24.05
N PHE A 13 17.08 30.99 24.30
CA PHE A 13 16.99 29.91 23.33
C PHE A 13 15.49 29.69 23.05
N LEU A 14 14.98 30.37 22.00
CA LEU A 14 13.75 29.97 21.35
C LEU A 14 13.96 28.56 20.83
N ALA A 15 13.45 27.57 21.58
CA ALA A 15 13.25 26.23 21.09
C ALA A 15 12.27 26.32 19.91
N ALA A 16 12.81 26.31 18.68
CA ALA A 16 12.05 26.06 17.49
C ALA A 16 11.57 24.60 17.55
N GLY A 17 10.49 24.35 18.27
CA GLY A 17 9.76 23.10 18.19
C GLY A 17 9.24 22.98 16.77
N GLY A 18 9.78 22.02 15.99
CA GLY A 18 9.24 21.71 14.68
C GLY A 18 7.76 21.37 14.82
N ALA A 19 6.88 22.14 14.19
CA ALA A 19 5.47 21.81 14.16
C ALA A 19 5.32 20.43 13.48
N PRO A 20 4.59 19.48 14.07
CA PRO A 20 4.31 18.21 13.41
C PRO A 20 3.66 18.49 12.05
N ALA A 21 4.25 17.95 10.99
CA ALA A 21 3.71 18.09 9.64
C ALA A 21 2.31 17.46 9.61
N ALA A 22 1.33 18.21 9.11
CA ALA A 22 -0.03 17.70 8.96
C ALA A 22 -0.01 16.45 8.08
N GLN A 23 -0.53 15.33 8.61
CA GLN A 23 -0.61 14.05 7.88
C GLN A 23 -1.78 13.99 6.90
N PHE A 24 -2.77 14.88 7.08
CA PHE A 24 -3.95 14.95 6.25
C PHE A 24 -4.26 16.39 5.89
N VAL A 25 -4.88 16.59 4.72
CA VAL A 25 -5.52 17.83 4.31
C VAL A 25 -7.00 17.57 4.08
N GLU A 26 -7.86 18.45 4.59
CA GLU A 26 -9.28 18.41 4.29
C GLU A 26 -9.56 19.26 3.05
N ARG A 27 -10.36 18.72 2.13
CA ARG A 27 -10.81 19.45 0.95
C ARG A 27 -12.29 19.22 0.71
N GLU A 28 -12.93 20.24 0.18
CA GLU A 28 -14.31 20.17 -0.29
C GLU A 28 -14.37 19.46 -1.65
N PHE A 29 -15.34 18.56 -1.79
CA PHE A 29 -15.64 17.83 -3.02
C PHE A 29 -17.12 17.95 -3.36
N SER A 30 -17.42 18.05 -4.65
CA SER A 30 -18.78 17.85 -5.17
C SER A 30 -18.87 16.50 -5.86
N CYS A 31 -19.77 15.63 -5.40
CA CYS A 31 -19.97 14.32 -5.99
C CYS A 31 -20.44 14.44 -7.45
N PRO A 32 -19.73 13.88 -8.45
CA PRO A 32 -20.14 14.00 -9.85
C PRO A 32 -21.42 13.23 -10.16
N VAL A 33 -21.78 12.22 -9.36
CA VAL A 33 -22.96 11.37 -9.54
C VAL A 33 -24.23 12.04 -9.00
N CYS A 34 -24.22 12.50 -7.74
CA CYS A 34 -25.41 13.01 -7.05
C CYS A 34 -25.35 14.49 -6.66
N ARG A 35 -24.26 15.19 -7.01
CA ARG A 35 -24.00 16.61 -6.72
C ARG A 35 -23.89 17.00 -5.24
N GLN A 36 -23.94 16.03 -4.32
CA GLN A 36 -23.71 16.29 -2.90
C GLN A 36 -22.33 16.90 -2.69
N VAL A 37 -22.28 18.03 -2.00
CA VAL A 37 -21.04 18.66 -1.53
C VAL A 37 -20.69 18.10 -0.15
N PHE A 38 -19.42 17.80 0.07
CA PHE A 38 -18.91 17.26 1.33
C PHE A 38 -17.41 17.53 1.47
N TYR A 39 -16.90 17.50 2.71
CA TYR A 39 -15.47 17.55 2.99
C TYR A 39 -14.91 16.13 3.13
N ALA A 40 -13.72 15.90 2.59
CA ALA A 40 -13.01 14.64 2.72
C ALA A 40 -11.56 14.89 3.16
N LYS A 41 -11.05 13.98 3.99
CA LYS A 41 -9.64 13.90 4.35
C LYS A 41 -8.87 13.23 3.21
N LEU A 42 -7.77 13.85 2.82
CA LEU A 42 -6.78 13.31 1.89
C LEU A 42 -5.46 13.21 2.63
N ASP A 43 -4.63 12.23 2.32
CA ASP A 43 -3.28 12.20 2.87
C ASP A 43 -2.51 13.45 2.42
N ALA A 44 -1.67 13.96 3.30
CA ALA A 44 -0.66 14.94 2.95
C ALA A 44 0.57 14.20 2.40
N SER A 45 1.43 14.88 1.65
CA SER A 45 2.64 14.24 1.10
C SER A 45 3.56 13.78 2.24
N GLY A 46 3.59 12.46 2.50
CA GLY A 46 4.53 11.84 3.43
C GLY A 46 5.76 11.27 2.72
N ALA A 47 6.91 11.29 3.41
CA ALA A 47 8.12 10.61 2.93
C ALA A 47 7.92 9.08 2.96
N ARG A 48 7.90 8.45 1.79
CA ARG A 48 7.89 6.98 1.67
C ARG A 48 9.32 6.48 1.65
N ARG A 49 9.64 5.56 2.55
CA ARG A 49 11.01 5.04 2.69
C ARG A 49 11.15 3.59 2.29
N GLU A 50 10.06 2.81 2.35
CA GLU A 50 10.10 1.38 2.08
C GLU A 50 8.75 0.86 1.54
N LEU A 51 8.80 -0.27 0.84
CA LEU A 51 7.66 -0.99 0.27
C LEU A 51 7.64 -2.44 0.77
N ARG A 52 6.43 -2.97 0.92
CA ARG A 52 6.19 -4.41 1.03
C ARG A 52 6.42 -5.12 -0.31
N LEU A 53 6.53 -6.44 -0.29
CA LEU A 53 6.63 -7.26 -1.51
C LEU A 53 5.38 -7.16 -2.40
N ASP A 54 4.23 -6.81 -1.82
CA ASP A 54 3.00 -6.48 -2.53
C ASP A 54 2.90 -4.99 -2.90
N LEU A 55 3.99 -4.23 -2.79
CA LEU A 55 4.11 -2.80 -3.08
C LEU A 55 3.29 -1.87 -2.17
N LYS A 56 2.73 -2.39 -1.06
CA LYS A 56 2.14 -1.54 -0.02
C LYS A 56 3.25 -0.70 0.64
N PRO A 57 3.12 0.64 0.71
CA PRO A 57 4.08 1.48 1.44
C PRO A 57 4.19 1.11 2.92
N VAL A 58 5.41 1.12 3.45
CA VAL A 58 5.69 0.93 4.88
C VAL A 58 5.93 2.29 5.53
N GLY A 59 5.23 2.59 6.64
CA GLY A 59 5.36 3.85 7.38
C GLY A 59 4.02 4.49 7.73
N GLY A 60 4.06 5.75 8.22
CA GLY A 60 2.99 6.43 8.95
C GLY A 60 1.59 6.39 8.33
N ASP A 61 1.47 6.43 7.00
CA ASP A 61 0.17 6.45 6.32
C ASP A 61 -0.13 5.14 5.56
N GLY A 62 0.74 4.13 5.64
CA GLY A 62 0.55 2.72 5.24
C GLY A 62 0.11 2.38 3.80
N GLY A 63 -0.37 3.35 3.02
CA GLY A 63 -1.10 3.16 1.77
C GLY A 63 -2.36 2.27 1.90
N PRO A 64 -3.26 2.31 0.91
CA PRO A 64 -3.25 3.21 -0.24
C PRO A 64 -3.74 4.61 0.15
N TRP A 65 -3.65 5.56 -0.78
CA TRP A 65 -4.14 6.93 -0.55
C TRP A 65 -5.65 6.93 -0.30
N LEU A 66 -6.09 7.76 0.65
CA LEU A 66 -7.50 7.98 0.92
C LEU A 66 -8.20 8.52 -0.34
N LEU A 67 -9.28 7.86 -0.72
CA LEU A 67 -10.16 8.30 -1.79
C LEU A 67 -11.41 8.95 -1.18
N PRO A 68 -11.82 10.14 -1.65
CA PRO A 68 -13.07 10.75 -1.21
C PRO A 68 -14.27 9.86 -1.52
N VAL A 69 -15.11 9.62 -0.52
CA VAL A 69 -16.34 8.83 -0.67
C VAL A 69 -17.52 9.74 -0.41
N CYS A 70 -18.43 9.82 -1.39
CA CYS A 70 -19.66 10.59 -1.20
C CYS A 70 -20.52 9.95 -0.11
N PRO A 71 -20.91 10.69 0.95
CA PRO A 71 -21.69 10.13 2.05
C PRO A 71 -23.14 9.79 1.64
N LYS A 72 -23.66 10.41 0.58
CA LYS A 72 -25.04 10.24 0.13
C LYS A 72 -25.25 9.01 -0.75
N CYS A 73 -24.46 8.89 -1.83
CA CYS A 73 -24.61 7.79 -2.80
C CYS A 73 -23.50 6.74 -2.72
N GLY A 74 -22.49 6.94 -1.86
CA GLY A 74 -21.38 6.01 -1.72
C GLY A 74 -20.39 5.98 -2.90
N PHE A 75 -20.55 6.88 -3.89
CA PHE A 75 -19.62 6.98 -5.01
C PHE A 75 -18.23 7.36 -4.53
N VAL A 76 -17.23 6.58 -4.94
CA VAL A 76 -15.81 6.86 -4.67
C VAL A 76 -15.25 7.74 -5.78
N ILE A 77 -14.72 8.91 -5.43
CA ILE A 77 -14.11 9.84 -6.36
C ILE A 77 -12.66 9.39 -6.62
N TYR A 78 -12.47 8.64 -7.70
CA TYR A 78 -11.16 8.09 -8.09
C TYR A 78 -10.39 8.97 -9.09
N LYS A 79 -11.05 9.98 -9.66
CA LYS A 79 -10.44 10.97 -10.56
C LYS A 79 -11.17 12.30 -10.52
N THR A 80 -10.45 13.38 -10.85
CA THR A 80 -10.93 14.76 -10.78
C THR A 80 -11.99 15.08 -11.83
N SER A 81 -11.92 14.49 -13.03
CA SER A 81 -12.86 14.74 -14.12
C SER A 81 -13.31 13.46 -14.80
N LEU A 82 -14.63 13.35 -15.04
CA LEU A 82 -15.27 12.24 -15.74
C LEU A 82 -15.82 12.72 -17.08
N LYS A 83 -15.52 11.99 -18.16
CA LYS A 83 -16.19 12.19 -19.44
C LYS A 83 -17.67 11.81 -19.30
N ARG A 84 -18.53 12.35 -20.17
CA ARG A 84 -19.98 12.12 -20.11
C ARG A 84 -20.36 10.63 -20.15
N ALA A 85 -19.71 9.85 -21.01
CA ALA A 85 -19.95 8.41 -21.11
C ALA A 85 -19.53 7.67 -19.82
N GLU A 86 -18.35 7.98 -19.29
CA GLU A 86 -17.87 7.38 -18.03
C GLU A 86 -18.77 7.72 -16.85
N LEU A 87 -19.25 8.97 -16.78
CA LEU A 87 -20.18 9.40 -15.74
C LEU A 87 -21.52 8.64 -15.84
N ALA A 88 -22.02 8.39 -17.05
CA ALA A 88 -23.23 7.60 -17.25
C ALA A 88 -23.05 6.16 -16.72
N THR A 89 -21.92 5.53 -17.05
CA THR A 89 -21.56 4.21 -16.50
C THR A 89 -21.45 4.26 -14.98
N CYS A 90 -20.77 5.25 -14.41
CA CYS A 90 -20.66 5.40 -12.95
C CYS A 90 -22.03 5.54 -12.28
N LYS A 91 -22.96 6.33 -12.85
CA LYS A 91 -24.33 6.46 -12.34
C LYS A 91 -25.06 5.13 -12.35
N PHE A 92 -24.95 4.37 -13.44
CA PHE A 92 -25.56 3.04 -13.56
C PHE A 92 -25.00 2.07 -12.51
N VAL A 93 -23.67 2.03 -12.35
CA VAL A 93 -23.02 1.14 -11.39
C VAL A 93 -23.38 1.49 -9.95
N VAL A 94 -23.33 2.77 -9.56
CA VAL A 94 -23.69 3.22 -8.20
C VAL A 94 -25.15 2.87 -7.86
N ALA A 95 -26.04 2.86 -8.85
CA ALA A 95 -27.43 2.48 -8.65
C ALA A 95 -27.64 0.96 -8.51
N SER A 96 -26.69 0.14 -8.96
CA SER A 96 -26.79 -1.33 -8.98
C SER A 96 -26.80 -1.95 -7.58
N LYS A 97 -27.37 -3.16 -7.48
CA LYS A 97 -27.42 -3.93 -6.23
C LYS A 97 -26.01 -4.28 -5.74
N ASP A 98 -25.13 -4.70 -6.64
CA ASP A 98 -23.77 -5.15 -6.32
C ASP A 98 -22.90 -4.01 -5.76
N TYR A 99 -23.07 -2.79 -6.28
CA TYR A 99 -22.38 -1.63 -5.71
C TYR A 99 -22.96 -1.23 -4.35
N LYS A 100 -24.29 -1.28 -4.20
CA LYS A 100 -24.95 -0.95 -2.92
C LYS A 100 -24.60 -1.95 -1.81
N SER A 101 -24.45 -3.22 -2.12
CA SER A 101 -24.03 -4.23 -1.14
C SER A 101 -22.57 -4.06 -0.71
N SER A 102 -21.73 -3.42 -1.54
CA SER A 102 -20.31 -3.17 -1.23
C SER A 102 -20.06 -1.81 -0.56
N LEU A 103 -21.07 -1.06 -0.13
CA LEU A 103 -20.88 0.23 0.54
C LEU A 103 -20.06 0.16 1.84
N LYS A 104 -20.05 -1.00 2.51
CA LYS A 104 -19.22 -1.28 3.69
C LYS A 104 -17.80 -1.76 3.35
N ARG A 105 -17.54 -2.09 2.09
CA ARG A 105 -16.21 -2.51 1.61
C ARG A 105 -15.31 -1.30 1.42
N SER A 106 -14.03 -1.59 1.27
CA SER A 106 -12.98 -0.61 1.01
C SER A 106 -13.30 0.31 -0.16
N SER A 107 -12.77 1.53 -0.12
CA SER A 107 -12.96 2.49 -1.20
C SER A 107 -12.36 1.95 -2.50
N TYR A 108 -11.21 1.25 -2.43
CA TYR A 108 -10.58 0.65 -3.60
C TYR A 108 -11.36 -0.54 -4.17
N PHE A 109 -12.00 -1.37 -3.34
CA PHE A 109 -12.86 -2.44 -3.85
C PHE A 109 -13.99 -1.89 -4.71
N ARG A 110 -14.66 -0.83 -4.21
CA ARG A 110 -15.72 -0.13 -4.96
C ARG A 110 -15.21 0.53 -6.23
N VAL A 111 -13.97 1.06 -6.24
CA VAL A 111 -13.34 1.54 -7.48
C VAL A 111 -13.08 0.39 -8.45
N GLY A 112 -12.66 -0.77 -7.95
CA GLY A 112 -12.52 -1.98 -8.76
C GLY A 112 -13.81 -2.34 -9.49
N LEU A 113 -14.95 -2.33 -8.79
CA LEU A 113 -16.27 -2.57 -9.41
C LEU A 113 -16.63 -1.53 -10.49
N LEU A 114 -16.25 -0.25 -10.27
CA LEU A 114 -16.43 0.79 -11.29
C LEU A 114 -15.54 0.51 -12.51
N TYR A 115 -14.28 0.17 -12.28
CA TYR A 115 -13.28 -0.11 -13.33
C TYR A 115 -13.67 -1.32 -14.17
N GLU A 116 -14.22 -2.37 -13.56
CA GLU A 116 -14.72 -3.56 -14.28
C GLU A 116 -15.79 -3.17 -15.30
N LYS A 117 -16.67 -2.22 -14.96
CA LYS A 117 -17.76 -1.75 -15.84
C LYS A 117 -17.32 -0.69 -16.83
N LEU A 118 -16.27 0.05 -16.52
CA LEU A 118 -15.67 1.03 -17.42
C LEU A 118 -14.73 0.38 -18.45
N GLY A 119 -14.39 -0.89 -18.28
CA GLY A 119 -13.46 -1.59 -19.17
C GLY A 119 -12.03 -1.10 -19.01
N GLU A 120 -11.62 -0.76 -17.80
CA GLU A 120 -10.24 -0.38 -17.50
C GLU A 120 -9.29 -1.55 -17.76
N LYS A 121 -8.02 -1.23 -18.01
CA LYS A 121 -6.98 -2.22 -18.31
C LYS A 121 -6.74 -3.18 -17.14
N ASP A 122 -6.38 -4.42 -17.45
CA ASP A 122 -6.12 -5.47 -16.46
C ASP A 122 -5.10 -5.05 -15.39
N PHE A 123 -4.02 -4.37 -15.77
CA PHE A 123 -3.03 -3.91 -14.79
C PHE A 123 -3.64 -2.93 -13.78
N SER A 124 -4.48 -2.00 -14.24
CA SER A 124 -5.19 -1.04 -13.39
C SER A 124 -6.18 -1.73 -12.46
N LEU A 125 -6.94 -2.70 -12.97
CA LEU A 125 -7.87 -3.52 -12.17
C LEU A 125 -7.12 -4.32 -11.10
N ALA A 126 -6.05 -5.00 -11.49
CA ALA A 126 -5.25 -5.82 -10.59
C ALA A 126 -4.67 -5.01 -9.42
N ASN A 127 -4.07 -3.85 -9.71
CA ASN A 127 -3.54 -2.95 -8.70
C ASN A 127 -4.65 -2.33 -7.83
N THR A 128 -5.83 -2.08 -8.39
CA THR A 128 -6.96 -1.52 -7.63
C THR A 128 -7.46 -2.51 -6.59
N PHE A 129 -7.65 -3.78 -6.96
CA PHE A 129 -8.01 -4.82 -5.99
C PHE A 129 -6.86 -5.17 -5.03
N LEU A 130 -5.59 -5.04 -5.46
CA LEU A 130 -4.46 -5.18 -4.54
C LEU A 130 -4.51 -4.11 -3.45
N LYS A 131 -4.79 -2.86 -3.81
CA LYS A 131 -4.97 -1.75 -2.85
C LYS A 131 -6.20 -1.92 -1.96
N ALA A 132 -7.26 -2.54 -2.47
CA ALA A 132 -8.40 -2.93 -1.66
C ALA A 132 -7.97 -3.89 -0.54
N SER A 133 -7.17 -4.90 -0.89
CA SER A 133 -6.64 -5.89 0.07
C SER A 133 -5.84 -5.23 1.21
N TRP A 134 -5.15 -4.11 0.93
CA TRP A 134 -4.39 -3.36 1.93
C TRP A 134 -5.28 -2.63 2.94
N GLN A 135 -6.49 -2.23 2.54
CA GLN A 135 -7.48 -1.58 3.41
C GLN A 135 -8.30 -2.59 4.23
N GLU A 136 -8.34 -3.86 3.79
CA GLU A 136 -9.17 -4.90 4.40
C GLU A 136 -8.33 -6.00 5.11
N GLU A 137 -7.06 -5.73 5.45
CA GLU A 137 -6.16 -6.73 6.05
C GLU A 137 -6.68 -7.32 7.38
N SER A 138 -7.54 -6.60 8.10
CA SER A 138 -8.17 -7.06 9.35
C SER A 138 -9.39 -7.97 9.14
N ASP A 139 -9.91 -8.06 7.91
CA ASP A 139 -11.05 -8.92 7.56
C ASP A 139 -10.57 -10.02 6.61
N PRO A 140 -10.37 -11.26 7.10
CA PRO A 140 -9.79 -12.33 6.29
C PRO A 140 -10.65 -12.76 5.11
N VAL A 141 -11.98 -12.58 5.18
CA VAL A 141 -12.89 -12.94 4.08
C VAL A 141 -12.75 -11.95 2.95
N ASN A 142 -12.82 -10.66 3.28
CA ASN A 142 -12.67 -9.58 2.31
C ASN A 142 -11.26 -9.51 1.73
N LEU A 143 -10.23 -9.65 2.57
CA LEU A 143 -8.83 -9.76 2.16
C LEU A 143 -8.62 -10.86 1.11
N LYS A 144 -9.18 -12.05 1.37
CA LYS A 144 -9.07 -13.17 0.43
C LYS A 144 -9.75 -12.85 -0.90
N GLU A 145 -10.96 -12.29 -0.88
CA GLU A 145 -11.66 -11.92 -2.12
C GLU A 145 -10.87 -10.90 -2.94
N ASP A 146 -10.32 -9.87 -2.29
CA ASP A 146 -9.55 -8.82 -2.94
C ASP A 146 -8.28 -9.35 -3.59
N LEU A 147 -7.57 -10.24 -2.89
CA LEU A 147 -6.38 -10.90 -3.42
C LEU A 147 -6.71 -11.83 -4.59
N GLU A 148 -7.80 -12.59 -4.53
CA GLU A 148 -8.24 -13.46 -5.66
C GLU A 148 -8.63 -12.62 -6.89
N ARG A 149 -9.33 -11.50 -6.70
CA ARG A 149 -9.64 -10.57 -7.81
C ARG A 149 -8.38 -9.95 -8.38
N SER A 150 -7.46 -9.50 -7.52
CA SER A 150 -6.18 -8.96 -7.95
C SER A 150 -5.38 -9.99 -8.77
N LEU A 151 -5.30 -11.23 -8.28
CA LEU A 151 -4.63 -12.35 -8.95
C LEU A 151 -5.23 -12.65 -10.32
N LYS A 152 -6.56 -12.66 -10.45
CA LYS A 152 -7.26 -12.84 -11.73
C LYS A 152 -6.77 -11.84 -12.77
N TYR A 153 -6.74 -10.55 -12.42
CA TYR A 153 -6.35 -9.49 -13.36
C TYR A 153 -4.85 -9.46 -13.63
N PHE A 154 -3.98 -9.71 -12.64
CA PHE A 154 -2.55 -9.87 -12.90
C PHE A 154 -2.25 -11.08 -13.79
N THR A 155 -2.99 -12.19 -13.62
CA THR A 155 -2.88 -13.36 -14.49
C THR A 155 -3.23 -13.00 -15.93
N SER A 156 -4.32 -12.27 -16.16
CA SER A 156 -4.66 -11.76 -17.50
C SER A 156 -3.57 -10.86 -18.06
N CYS A 157 -3.12 -9.87 -17.27
CA CYS A 157 -2.10 -8.92 -17.69
C CYS A 157 -0.74 -9.56 -18.02
N SER A 158 -0.33 -10.60 -17.28
CA SER A 158 0.90 -11.35 -17.55
C SER A 158 0.95 -12.04 -18.92
N ARG A 159 -0.19 -12.13 -19.60
CA ARG A 159 -0.35 -12.72 -20.94
C ARG A 159 -0.47 -11.65 -22.03
N SER A 160 -1.11 -10.52 -21.73
CA SER A 160 -1.57 -9.55 -22.75
C SER A 160 -0.99 -8.14 -22.63
N CYS A 161 -0.44 -7.75 -21.46
CA CYS A 161 0.09 -6.40 -21.25
C CYS A 161 1.47 -6.21 -21.89
N GLY A 162 1.91 -4.94 -21.97
CA GLY A 162 3.28 -4.58 -22.35
C GLY A 162 4.31 -5.07 -21.33
N ASP A 163 5.58 -5.09 -21.73
CA ASP A 163 6.62 -5.86 -21.00
C ASP A 163 6.82 -5.45 -19.54
N VAL A 164 6.82 -4.15 -19.23
CA VAL A 164 6.96 -3.66 -17.84
C VAL A 164 5.77 -4.09 -16.97
N GLU A 165 4.54 -3.93 -17.45
CA GLU A 165 3.34 -4.34 -16.71
C GLU A 165 3.28 -5.86 -16.57
N LYS A 166 3.71 -6.59 -17.61
CA LYS A 166 3.77 -8.05 -17.65
C LYS A 166 4.72 -8.61 -16.61
N GLU A 167 5.94 -8.08 -16.50
CA GLU A 167 6.92 -8.50 -15.49
C GLU A 167 6.46 -8.18 -14.07
N ASN A 168 5.97 -6.96 -13.83
CA ASN A 168 5.40 -6.60 -12.53
C ASN A 168 4.23 -7.50 -12.15
N SER A 169 3.35 -7.82 -13.10
CA SER A 169 2.23 -8.74 -12.89
C SER A 169 2.72 -10.12 -12.49
N ARG A 170 3.73 -10.66 -13.19
CA ARG A 170 4.34 -11.96 -12.87
C ARG A 170 4.93 -11.97 -11.46
N LEU A 171 5.66 -10.93 -11.07
CA LEU A 171 6.23 -10.88 -9.72
C LEU A 171 5.13 -10.85 -8.63
N LEU A 172 4.10 -10.01 -8.83
CA LEU A 172 2.99 -9.86 -7.90
C LEU A 172 2.10 -11.10 -7.80
N MET A 173 1.93 -11.85 -8.89
CA MET A 173 1.23 -13.14 -8.85
C MET A 173 1.86 -14.10 -7.83
N GLY A 174 3.19 -14.21 -7.80
CA GLY A 174 3.90 -15.06 -6.84
C GLY A 174 3.64 -14.65 -5.39
N GLU A 175 3.68 -13.33 -5.12
CA GLU A 175 3.42 -12.79 -3.79
C GLU A 175 1.96 -13.03 -3.36
N ILE A 176 1.01 -12.77 -4.25
CA ILE A 176 -0.42 -12.95 -3.96
C ILE A 176 -0.74 -14.42 -3.72
N LEU A 177 -0.24 -15.34 -4.56
CA LEU A 177 -0.40 -16.79 -4.36
C LEU A 177 0.15 -17.24 -2.99
N ARG A 178 1.34 -16.75 -2.62
CA ARG A 178 1.95 -17.03 -1.31
C ARG A 178 1.09 -16.50 -0.16
N ARG A 179 0.59 -15.26 -0.27
CA ARG A 179 -0.28 -14.64 0.74
C ARG A 179 -1.64 -15.31 0.88
N LEU A 180 -2.16 -15.90 -0.21
CA LEU A 180 -3.35 -16.74 -0.20
C LEU A 180 -3.10 -18.15 0.38
N GLY A 181 -1.86 -18.49 0.73
CA GLY A 181 -1.48 -19.83 1.21
C GLY A 181 -1.37 -20.89 0.11
N ARG A 182 -1.45 -20.48 -1.16
CA ARG A 182 -1.33 -21.36 -2.35
C ARG A 182 0.15 -21.61 -2.68
N PHE A 183 0.89 -22.14 -1.70
CA PHE A 183 2.35 -22.19 -1.73
C PHE A 183 2.92 -23.04 -2.87
N GLU A 184 2.28 -24.15 -3.24
CA GLU A 184 2.74 -24.99 -4.36
C GLU A 184 2.64 -24.22 -5.69
N GLU A 185 1.52 -23.55 -5.92
CA GLU A 185 1.30 -22.72 -7.11
C GLU A 185 2.26 -21.53 -7.13
N ALA A 186 2.46 -20.87 -5.99
CA ALA A 186 3.43 -19.80 -5.84
C ALA A 186 4.85 -20.28 -6.21
N ARG A 187 5.27 -21.45 -5.71
CA ARG A 187 6.59 -22.02 -6.03
C ARG A 187 6.73 -22.36 -7.49
N ALA A 188 5.76 -23.05 -8.08
CA ALA A 188 5.80 -23.40 -9.50
C ALA A 188 5.93 -22.13 -10.38
N HIS A 189 5.12 -21.11 -10.07
CA HIS A 189 5.15 -19.83 -10.78
C HIS A 189 6.50 -19.11 -10.61
N LEU A 190 6.96 -18.92 -9.36
CA LEU A 190 8.20 -18.20 -9.04
C LEU A 190 9.44 -18.90 -9.61
N SER A 191 9.52 -20.22 -9.54
CA SER A 191 10.61 -21.00 -10.14
C SER A 191 10.64 -20.81 -11.66
N GLY A 192 9.47 -20.76 -12.31
CA GLY A 192 9.37 -20.46 -13.74
C GLY A 192 9.92 -19.08 -14.11
N LEU A 193 9.85 -18.09 -13.21
CA LEU A 193 10.40 -16.75 -13.46
C LEU A 193 11.93 -16.76 -13.52
N GLN A 194 12.63 -17.64 -12.80
CA GLN A 194 14.10 -17.65 -12.76
C GLN A 194 14.75 -17.90 -14.14
N GLY A 195 14.01 -18.53 -15.07
CA GLY A 195 14.46 -18.74 -16.45
C GLY A 195 14.28 -17.54 -17.39
N LEU A 196 13.63 -16.46 -16.94
CA LEU A 196 13.33 -15.29 -17.76
C LEU A 196 14.37 -14.19 -17.56
N GLU A 197 14.77 -13.52 -18.64
CA GLU A 197 15.81 -12.46 -18.63
C GLU A 197 15.49 -11.34 -17.61
N GLY A 198 14.25 -10.87 -17.56
CA GLY A 198 13.79 -9.84 -16.62
C GLY A 198 13.89 -10.22 -15.13
N PHE A 199 14.22 -11.47 -14.81
CA PHE A 199 14.35 -12.00 -13.45
C PHE A 199 15.74 -12.60 -13.19
N GLN A 200 16.75 -12.17 -13.95
CA GLN A 200 18.13 -12.59 -13.80
C GLN A 200 19.02 -11.42 -13.39
N ASN A 201 19.96 -11.68 -12.47
CA ASN A 201 21.02 -10.75 -12.05
C ASN A 201 20.52 -9.35 -11.62
N ASN A 202 19.30 -9.26 -11.09
CA ASN A 202 18.67 -8.00 -10.69
C ASN A 202 17.88 -8.16 -9.39
N PHE A 203 17.24 -7.07 -8.93
CA PHE A 203 16.49 -7.11 -7.68
C PHE A 203 15.21 -7.97 -7.75
N PHE A 204 14.60 -8.15 -8.93
CA PHE A 204 13.49 -9.08 -9.09
C PHE A 204 13.93 -10.53 -8.88
N ALA A 205 15.13 -10.91 -9.34
CA ALA A 205 15.73 -12.21 -9.06
C ALA A 205 15.89 -12.46 -7.55
N ASP A 206 16.29 -11.42 -6.82
CA ASP A 206 16.45 -11.46 -5.36
C ASP A 206 15.10 -11.65 -4.66
N ILE A 207 14.06 -10.91 -5.10
CA ILE A 207 12.70 -11.06 -4.58
C ILE A 207 12.17 -12.47 -4.84
N VAL A 208 12.32 -13.00 -6.06
CA VAL A 208 11.89 -14.36 -6.42
C VAL A 208 12.56 -15.40 -5.51
N THR A 209 13.89 -15.29 -5.35
CA THR A 209 14.65 -16.19 -4.49
C THR A 209 14.19 -16.11 -3.02
N TYR A 210 13.90 -14.91 -2.53
CA TYR A 210 13.39 -14.70 -1.18
C TYR A 210 11.99 -15.31 -1.01
N GLN A 211 11.06 -15.04 -1.93
CA GLN A 211 9.70 -15.59 -1.88
C GLN A 211 9.67 -17.11 -1.99
N LEU A 212 10.57 -17.74 -2.75
CA LEU A 212 10.71 -19.20 -2.78
C LEU A 212 11.06 -19.75 -1.39
N LYS A 213 11.98 -19.10 -0.65
CA LYS A 213 12.31 -19.48 0.73
C LYS A 213 11.11 -19.33 1.68
N LEU A 214 10.31 -18.28 1.51
CA LEU A 214 9.08 -18.09 2.29
C LEU A 214 8.05 -19.18 1.98
N CYS A 215 7.88 -19.54 0.72
CA CYS A 215 6.98 -20.62 0.31
C CYS A 215 7.41 -21.97 0.90
N SER A 216 8.71 -22.28 0.96
CA SER A 216 9.21 -23.50 1.63
C SER A 216 8.88 -23.52 3.12
N LYS A 217 8.81 -22.35 3.76
CA LYS A 217 8.43 -22.19 5.17
C LYS A 217 6.91 -22.10 5.39
N LYS A 218 6.11 -22.14 4.32
CA LYS A 218 4.66 -21.90 4.35
C LYS A 218 4.31 -20.57 5.04
N ASP A 219 5.13 -19.56 4.81
CA ASP A 219 4.93 -18.23 5.38
C ASP A 219 4.04 -17.41 4.45
N SER A 220 2.82 -17.09 4.89
CA SER A 220 1.85 -16.22 4.18
C SER A 220 1.83 -14.78 4.71
N SER A 221 2.65 -14.47 5.71
CA SER A 221 2.71 -13.12 6.29
C SER A 221 3.28 -12.11 5.29
N ALA A 222 3.03 -10.83 5.53
CA ALA A 222 3.60 -9.76 4.74
C ALA A 222 5.09 -9.60 5.04
N HIS A 223 5.89 -9.38 4.00
CA HIS A 223 7.33 -9.07 4.08
C HIS A 223 7.62 -7.80 3.29
N ASP A 224 8.75 -7.17 3.58
CA ASP A 224 9.19 -5.95 2.89
C ASP A 224 10.46 -6.12 2.05
N MET A 225 10.75 -5.10 1.23
CA MET A 225 11.93 -5.15 0.37
C MET A 225 13.23 -5.09 1.18
N GLU A 226 13.22 -4.58 2.42
CA GLU A 226 14.39 -4.62 3.29
C GLU A 226 14.66 -6.05 3.79
N ASP A 227 13.63 -6.85 4.04
CA ASP A 227 13.79 -8.28 4.34
C ASP A 227 14.56 -9.02 3.23
N VAL A 228 14.29 -8.67 1.97
CA VAL A 228 15.02 -9.21 0.81
C VAL A 228 16.50 -8.81 0.87
N ARG A 229 16.79 -7.53 1.10
CA ARG A 229 18.17 -7.02 1.20
C ARG A 229 18.92 -7.63 2.37
N GLU A 230 18.29 -7.74 3.54
CA GLU A 230 18.84 -8.39 4.72
C GLU A 230 19.08 -9.89 4.50
N SER A 231 18.26 -10.56 3.70
CA SER A 231 18.42 -11.98 3.40
C SER A 231 19.71 -12.31 2.64
N LYS A 232 20.26 -11.33 1.90
CA LYS A 232 21.51 -11.44 1.13
C LYS A 232 22.77 -11.15 1.93
N LYS A 233 22.65 -10.50 3.09
CA LYS A 233 23.82 -10.19 3.92
C LYS A 233 24.45 -11.48 4.46
N PRO A 234 25.79 -11.57 4.57
CA PRO A 234 26.45 -12.69 5.21
C PRO A 234 25.91 -12.92 6.62
N PHE A 235 25.87 -14.19 7.07
CA PHE A 235 25.27 -14.55 8.35
C PHE A 235 25.79 -13.73 9.54
N GLY A 236 27.11 -13.48 9.61
CA GLY A 236 27.71 -12.64 10.64
C GLY A 236 27.21 -11.18 10.64
N ALA A 237 26.98 -10.60 9.46
CA ALA A 237 26.45 -9.25 9.33
C ALA A 237 24.96 -9.18 9.75
N ARG A 238 24.17 -10.21 9.41
CA ARG A 238 22.76 -10.33 9.83
C ARG A 238 22.63 -10.43 11.34
N MET A 239 23.50 -11.23 11.98
CA MET A 239 23.51 -11.40 13.43
C MET A 239 23.86 -10.10 14.15
N LYS A 240 24.88 -9.38 13.67
CA LYS A 240 25.30 -8.07 14.20
C LYS A 240 24.16 -7.04 14.11
N ASN A 241 23.41 -7.01 13.00
CA ASN A 241 22.26 -6.12 12.84
C ASN A 241 21.09 -6.48 13.76
N LYS A 242 20.78 -7.76 13.94
CA LYS A 242 19.74 -8.22 14.89
C LYS A 242 20.10 -7.84 16.33
N ILE A 243 21.35 -8.08 16.73
CA ILE A 243 21.87 -7.70 18.05
C ILE A 243 21.77 -6.18 18.23
N ARG A 244 22.20 -5.39 17.23
CA ARG A 244 22.10 -3.92 17.29
C ARG A 244 20.66 -3.42 17.40
N LYS A 245 19.70 -4.00 16.66
CA LYS A 245 18.27 -3.64 16.78
C LYS A 245 17.71 -4.01 18.15
N PHE A 246 18.08 -5.17 18.69
CA PHE A 246 17.64 -5.62 20.01
C PHE A 246 18.15 -4.69 21.13
N PHE A 247 19.44 -4.34 21.12
CA PHE A 247 20.03 -3.43 22.12
C PHE A 247 19.67 -1.95 21.89
N GLY A 248 19.46 -1.52 20.64
CA GLY A 248 18.96 -0.19 20.30
C GLY A 248 17.54 0.06 20.81
N ASN A 249 16.67 -0.96 20.77
CA ASN A 249 15.32 -0.86 21.32
C ASN A 249 15.29 -0.89 22.85
N LEU A 250 16.27 -1.52 23.51
CA LEU A 250 16.42 -1.51 24.97
C LEU A 250 16.93 -0.17 25.53
N THR A 251 17.61 0.62 24.70
CA THR A 251 18.12 1.95 25.06
C THR A 251 17.16 3.09 24.67
N GLY A 252 16.13 2.79 23.86
CA GLY A 252 15.11 3.75 23.40
C GLY A 252 13.81 3.79 24.21
N SER A 253 13.64 2.97 25.25
CA SER A 253 12.40 2.93 26.07
C SER A 253 12.40 3.88 27.28
N GLY A 254 13.36 4.81 27.36
CA GLY A 254 13.57 5.69 28.52
C GLY A 254 13.06 7.13 28.39
N GLN A 255 12.53 7.57 27.25
CA GLN A 255 12.08 8.96 27.06
C GLN A 255 10.74 9.03 26.33
N ASP A 256 9.66 8.53 26.93
CA ASP A 256 8.28 8.86 26.52
C ASP A 256 7.29 8.73 27.70
N LYS A 257 7.74 9.12 28.90
CA LYS A 257 6.85 9.42 30.04
C LYS A 257 7.36 10.64 30.79
N ALA A 258 7.01 11.82 30.27
CA ALA A 258 6.73 13.06 31.02
C ALA A 258 6.90 14.27 30.10
N LYS A 259 5.79 14.76 29.55
CA LYS A 259 5.35 16.16 29.61
C LYS A 259 4.04 16.34 28.84
#